data_AF-A0A975F1I9-F1
#
_entry.id   AF-A0A975F1I9-F1
#
_cell.length_a   1.000
_cell.length_b   1.000
_cell.length_c   1.000
_cell.angle_alpha   90.00
_cell.angle_beta   90.00
_cell.angle_gamma   90.00
#
_symmetry.space_group_name_H-M   'P 1'
#
loop_
_entity.id
_entity.type
_entity.pdbx_description
1 polymer ?
#
loop_
_entity_poly.entity_id
_entity_poly.type
_entity_poly.pdbx_seq_one_letter_code
_entity_poly.pdbx_strand_id
1 'polypeptide(L)'
;MAAKKTLMKKNFSRTGCGLIFSVISCVLFWLPYPYKERHFLFSTIKHLSLHPTLVTGTVALAFTACLYARGIFRLKKSKFMFIQFLINLTLFATLFEIFISPGKETATSVSPWTAAFFAFTAATVLFGVKEIAKTVFLLFFLLVMFLRLKLVSDAMGIFGYAAFLCMLAGFYLQGSINVRKMRDEWLYLTGKENQIKLESPKIEKSP
;
A
#
# COMPACT_ATOMS: atom_id res chain seq x y z
N MET A 1 -15.15 -29.43 9.54
CA MET A 1 -15.04 -28.97 8.12
C MET A 1 -15.78 -27.66 7.80
N ALA A 2 -16.89 -27.31 8.48
CA ALA A 2 -17.67 -26.09 8.19
C ALA A 2 -16.90 -24.77 8.40
N ALA A 3 -16.10 -24.65 9.47
CA ALA A 3 -15.31 -23.45 9.77
C ALA A 3 -14.26 -23.11 8.68
N LYS A 4 -13.73 -24.13 8.00
CA LYS A 4 -12.73 -23.95 6.92
C LYS A 4 -13.39 -23.42 5.65
N LYS A 5 -14.63 -23.83 5.34
CA LYS A 5 -15.41 -23.33 4.20
C LYS A 5 -15.86 -21.88 4.41
N THR A 6 -16.27 -21.50 5.62
CA THR A 6 -16.64 -20.10 5.95
C THR A 6 -15.42 -19.17 5.93
N LEU A 7 -14.26 -19.60 6.44
CA LEU A 7 -13.01 -18.84 6.32
C LEU A 7 -12.55 -18.66 4.87
N MET A 8 -12.68 -19.70 4.04
CA MET A 8 -12.34 -19.59 2.61
C MET A 8 -13.29 -18.62 1.87
N LYS A 9 -14.60 -18.69 2.12
CA LYS A 9 -15.60 -17.79 1.50
C LYS A 9 -15.39 -16.33 1.93
N LYS A 10 -15.12 -16.10 3.21
CA LYS A 10 -14.84 -14.76 3.78
C LYS A 10 -13.53 -14.17 3.24
N ASN A 11 -12.48 -14.99 3.11
CA ASN A 11 -11.22 -14.56 2.53
C ASN A 11 -11.31 -14.32 1.02
N PHE A 12 -12.13 -15.07 0.28
CA PHE A 12 -12.37 -14.85 -1.15
C PHE A 12 -13.13 -13.54 -1.40
N SER A 13 -14.18 -13.28 -0.61
CA SER A 13 -14.95 -12.02 -0.66
C SER A 13 -14.06 -10.80 -0.35
N ARG A 14 -13.19 -10.86 0.67
CA ARG A 14 -12.28 -9.76 0.99
C ARG A 14 -11.28 -9.43 -0.11
N THR A 15 -10.68 -10.44 -0.73
CA THR A 15 -9.73 -10.22 -1.84
C THR A 15 -10.43 -9.68 -3.09
N GLY A 16 -11.65 -10.13 -3.38
CA GLY A 16 -12.46 -9.61 -4.49
C GLY A 16 -12.83 -8.14 -4.30
N CYS A 17 -13.36 -7.76 -3.13
CA CYS A 17 -13.66 -6.37 -2.83
C CYS A 17 -12.39 -5.50 -2.86
N GLY A 18 -11.27 -6.01 -2.32
CA GLY A 18 -9.99 -5.29 -2.37
C GLY A 18 -9.51 -5.00 -3.80
N LEU A 19 -9.72 -5.94 -4.73
CA LEU A 19 -9.37 -5.74 -6.14
C LEU A 19 -10.26 -4.68 -6.79
N ILE A 20 -11.56 -4.68 -6.51
CA ILE A 20 -12.49 -3.66 -7.04
C ILE A 20 -12.09 -2.26 -6.58
N PHE A 21 -11.81 -2.09 -5.29
CA PHE A 21 -11.34 -0.80 -4.76
C PHE A 21 -10.01 -0.36 -5.38
N SER A 22 -9.08 -1.30 -5.62
CA SER A 22 -7.83 -1.01 -6.31
C SER A 22 -8.05 -0.59 -7.77
N VAL A 23 -8.99 -1.21 -8.50
CA VAL A 23 -9.34 -0.81 -9.87
C VAL A 23 -9.95 0.59 -9.89
N ILE A 24 -10.91 0.88 -9.00
CA ILE A 24 -11.54 2.20 -8.89
C ILE A 24 -10.47 3.27 -8.62
N SER A 25 -9.52 2.97 -7.72
CA SER A 25 -8.41 3.86 -7.42
C SER A 25 -7.52 4.13 -8.64
N CYS A 26 -7.14 3.09 -9.40
CA CYS A 26 -6.38 3.27 -10.65
C CYS A 26 -7.11 4.15 -11.66
N VAL A 27 -8.40 3.90 -11.88
CA VAL A 27 -9.20 4.69 -12.82
C VAL A 27 -9.25 6.15 -12.38
N LEU A 28 -9.49 6.40 -11.10
CA LEU A 28 -9.51 7.76 -10.56
C LEU A 28 -8.14 8.45 -10.63
N PHE A 29 -7.02 7.74 -10.53
CA PHE A 29 -5.70 8.37 -10.70
C PHE A 29 -5.35 8.71 -12.15
N TRP A 30 -5.91 7.97 -13.11
CA TRP A 30 -5.58 8.12 -14.53
C TRP A 30 -6.52 9.05 -15.30
N LEU A 31 -7.65 9.44 -14.70
CA LEU A 31 -8.53 10.44 -15.30
C LEU A 31 -7.83 11.81 -15.34
N PRO A 32 -7.94 12.55 -16.46
CA PRO A 32 -7.39 13.89 -16.54
C PRO A 32 -8.25 14.87 -15.75
N TYR A 33 -7.70 15.43 -14.68
CA TYR A 33 -8.39 16.47 -13.90
C TYR A 33 -7.92 17.85 -14.35
N PRO A 34 -8.84 18.74 -14.75
CA PRO A 34 -8.49 20.12 -15.02
C PRO A 34 -8.12 20.80 -13.70
N TYR A 35 -6.88 21.30 -13.61
CA TYR A 35 -6.41 22.11 -12.48
C TYR A 35 -6.06 23.52 -12.96
N LYS A 36 -6.33 24.51 -12.09
CA LYS A 36 -6.12 25.91 -12.38
C LYS A 36 -4.82 26.37 -11.72
N GLU A 37 -3.76 26.46 -12.49
CA GLU A 37 -2.54 27.13 -12.06
C GLU A 37 -2.78 28.64 -12.05
N ARG A 38 -2.61 29.27 -10.89
CA ARG A 38 -2.62 30.74 -10.79
C ARG A 38 -1.21 31.26 -11.03
N HIS A 39 -0.92 31.69 -12.25
CA HIS A 39 0.14 32.68 -12.47
C HIS A 39 -0.45 34.08 -12.31
N PHE A 40 0.36 35.00 -11.78
CA PHE A 40 -0.03 36.33 -11.28
C PHE A 40 -0.87 37.19 -12.26
N LEU A 41 -0.83 36.90 -13.57
CA LEU A 41 -1.60 37.61 -14.60
C LEU A 41 -2.35 36.73 -15.62
N PHE A 42 -2.14 35.40 -15.64
CA PHE A 42 -2.81 34.50 -16.58
C PHE A 42 -3.18 33.18 -15.88
N SER A 43 -4.44 32.77 -15.98
CA SER A 43 -4.87 31.44 -15.53
C SER A 43 -4.84 30.47 -16.70
N THR A 44 -3.82 29.61 -16.74
CA THR A 44 -3.73 28.53 -17.73
C THR A 44 -4.38 27.28 -17.14
N ILE A 45 -5.32 26.68 -17.87
CA ILE A 45 -5.92 25.40 -17.47
C ILE A 45 -4.94 24.31 -17.91
N LYS A 46 -4.32 23.63 -16.94
CA LYS A 46 -3.50 22.45 -17.20
C LYS A 46 -4.28 21.21 -16.77
N HIS A 47 -4.07 20.11 -17.47
CA HIS A 47 -4.62 18.81 -17.08
C HIS A 47 -3.56 18.06 -16.28
N LEU A 48 -3.84 17.73 -15.02
CA LEU A 48 -2.99 16.86 -14.24
C LEU A 48 -3.54 15.43 -14.33
N SER A 49 -2.74 14.55 -14.93
CA SER A 49 -2.94 13.10 -14.84
C SER A 49 -1.73 12.51 -14.14
N LEU A 50 -1.97 11.69 -13.12
CA LEU A 50 -0.94 10.99 -12.38
C LEU A 50 -0.56 9.71 -13.12
N HIS A 51 0.29 9.85 -14.13
CA HIS A 51 0.85 8.71 -14.84
C HIS A 51 2.21 8.33 -14.26
N PRO A 52 2.43 7.04 -13.95
CA PRO A 52 3.72 6.59 -13.49
C PRO A 52 4.78 6.79 -14.59
N THR A 53 5.88 7.44 -14.24
CA THR A 53 7.06 7.52 -15.11
C THR A 53 7.85 6.22 -15.11
N LEU A 54 8.77 6.06 -16.06
CA LEU A 54 9.60 4.85 -16.19
C LEU A 54 10.47 4.62 -14.94
N VAL A 55 10.94 5.70 -14.30
CA VAL A 55 11.74 5.64 -13.06
C VAL A 55 10.89 5.12 -11.90
N THR A 56 9.71 5.70 -11.69
CA THR A 56 8.82 5.30 -10.58
C THR A 56 8.20 3.93 -10.80
N GLY A 57 7.94 3.55 -12.05
CA GLY A 57 7.57 2.19 -12.44
C GLY A 57 8.66 1.16 -12.12
N THR A 58 9.94 1.49 -12.36
CA THR A 58 11.06 0.58 -12.06
C THR A 58 11.24 0.39 -10.55
N VAL A 59 11.20 1.48 -9.78
CA VAL A 59 11.26 1.43 -8.32
C VAL A 59 10.06 0.65 -7.77
N ALA A 60 8.86 0.91 -8.28
CA ALA A 60 7.66 0.17 -7.92
C ALA A 60 7.80 -1.32 -8.21
N LEU A 61 8.35 -1.70 -9.37
CA LEU A 61 8.51 -3.10 -9.75
C LEU A 61 9.47 -3.83 -8.81
N ALA A 62 10.64 -3.23 -8.53
CA ALA A 62 11.60 -3.80 -7.58
C ALA A 62 10.97 -3.99 -6.18
N PHE A 63 10.23 -2.98 -5.71
CA PHE A 63 9.59 -3.00 -4.40
C PHE A 63 8.45 -4.03 -4.33
N THR A 64 7.60 -4.05 -5.35
CA THR A 64 6.46 -4.98 -5.48
C THR A 64 6.95 -6.43 -5.56
N ALA A 65 7.99 -6.69 -6.34
CA ALA A 65 8.63 -8.00 -6.43
C ALA A 65 9.15 -8.46 -5.06
N CYS A 66 9.82 -7.58 -4.31
CA CYS A 66 10.29 -7.89 -2.95
C CYS A 66 9.13 -8.24 -1.99
N LEU A 67 8.05 -7.47 -2.04
CA LEU A 67 6.87 -7.71 -1.20
C LEU A 67 6.20 -9.06 -1.53
N TYR A 68 6.15 -9.46 -2.80
CA TYR A 68 5.64 -10.77 -3.21
C TYR A 68 6.61 -11.91 -2.87
N ALA A 69 7.92 -11.73 -3.09
CA ALA A 69 8.94 -12.73 -2.78
C ALA A 69 8.95 -13.10 -1.29
N ARG A 70 8.77 -12.12 -0.40
CA ARG A 70 8.68 -12.37 1.05
C ARG A 70 7.31 -12.88 1.51
N GLY A 71 6.31 -12.90 0.62
CA GLY A 71 4.94 -13.30 0.93
C GLY A 71 4.20 -12.30 1.82
N ILE A 72 4.61 -11.03 1.79
CA ILE A 72 3.93 -9.92 2.43
C ILE A 72 2.58 -9.73 1.73
N PHE A 73 2.59 -9.54 0.42
CA PHE A 73 1.38 -9.71 -0.39
C PHE A 73 1.26 -11.15 -0.84
N ARG A 74 0.09 -11.76 -0.63
CA ARG A 74 -0.18 -13.13 -1.06
C ARG A 74 -0.91 -13.10 -2.40
N LEU A 75 -0.24 -13.52 -3.45
CA LEU A 75 -0.89 -13.87 -4.70
C LEU A 75 -1.65 -15.17 -4.46
N LYS A 76 -2.98 -15.07 -4.38
CA LYS A 76 -3.81 -16.28 -4.46
C LYS A 76 -3.71 -16.80 -5.89
N LYS A 77 -3.41 -18.09 -6.04
CA LYS A 77 -3.50 -18.79 -7.33
C LYS A 77 -4.94 -18.66 -7.85
N SER A 78 -5.16 -17.68 -8.71
CA SER A 78 -6.44 -17.31 -9.31
C SER A 78 -6.16 -16.90 -10.74
N LYS A 79 -7.15 -17.04 -11.63
CA LYS A 79 -7.06 -16.59 -13.02
C LYS A 79 -6.73 -15.09 -13.13
N PHE A 80 -7.04 -14.32 -12.08
CA PHE A 80 -6.79 -12.87 -11.99
C PHE A 80 -5.47 -12.49 -11.32
N MET A 81 -4.57 -13.44 -11.06
CA MET A 81 -3.29 -13.20 -10.37
C MET A 81 -2.43 -12.15 -11.07
N PHE A 82 -2.28 -12.27 -12.40
CA PHE A 82 -1.50 -11.34 -13.20
C PHE A 82 -2.12 -9.93 -13.22
N ILE A 83 -3.45 -9.86 -13.34
CA ILE A 83 -4.20 -8.59 -13.32
C ILE A 83 -4.05 -7.91 -11.96
N GLN A 84 -4.16 -8.66 -10.86
CA GLN A 84 -3.95 -8.13 -9.52
C GLN A 84 -2.52 -7.62 -9.31
N PHE A 85 -1.53 -8.34 -9.84
CA PHE A 85 -0.14 -7.90 -9.81
C PHE A 85 0.05 -6.58 -10.57
N LEU A 86 -0.48 -6.48 -11.80
CA LEU A 86 -0.41 -5.26 -12.60
C LEU A 86 -1.10 -4.08 -11.92
N ILE A 87 -2.29 -4.26 -11.37
CA ILE A 87 -3.01 -3.21 -10.64
C ILE A 87 -2.18 -2.72 -9.44
N ASN A 88 -1.66 -3.63 -8.63
CA ASN A 88 -0.84 -3.26 -7.48
C ASN A 88 0.46 -2.57 -7.91
N LEU A 89 1.09 -3.05 -8.97
CA LEU A 89 2.29 -2.42 -9.55
C LEU A 89 1.99 -0.99 -9.99
N THR A 90 0.88 -0.78 -10.70
CA THR A 90 0.45 0.56 -11.14
C THR A 90 0.17 1.47 -9.96
N LEU A 91 -0.55 1.00 -8.93
CA LEU A 91 -0.81 1.78 -7.73
C LEU A 91 0.50 2.17 -7.03
N PHE A 92 1.42 1.22 -6.87
CA PHE A 92 2.75 1.50 -6.30
C PHE A 92 3.55 2.49 -7.14
N ALA A 93 3.51 2.38 -8.47
CA ALA A 93 4.18 3.33 -9.35
C ALA A 93 3.59 4.74 -9.22
N THR A 94 2.27 4.87 -9.19
CA THR A 94 1.59 6.16 -8.95
C THR A 94 1.93 6.74 -7.57
N LEU A 95 2.02 5.92 -6.53
CA LEU A 95 2.44 6.36 -5.21
C LEU A 95 3.89 6.84 -5.17
N PHE A 96 4.79 6.11 -5.84
CA PHE A 96 6.18 6.53 -5.94
C PHE A 96 6.32 7.80 -6.76
N GLU A 97 5.46 8.03 -7.76
CA GLU A 97 5.34 9.32 -8.45
C GLU A 97 4.94 10.43 -7.47
N ILE A 98 3.88 10.24 -6.69
CA ILE A 98 3.45 11.20 -5.66
C ILE A 98 4.56 11.45 -4.61
N PHE A 99 5.39 10.44 -4.33
CA PHE A 99 6.49 10.52 -3.37
C PHE A 99 7.70 11.28 -3.93
N ILE A 100 8.14 10.95 -5.14
CA ILE A 100 9.42 11.39 -5.75
C ILE A 100 9.24 12.69 -6.53
N SER A 101 8.17 12.84 -7.29
CA SER A 101 7.94 14.00 -8.15
C SER A 101 6.47 14.42 -8.12
N PRO A 102 6.10 15.32 -7.18
CA PRO A 102 4.75 15.85 -7.08
C PRO A 102 4.45 16.83 -8.23
N GLY A 103 4.33 16.31 -9.46
CA GLY A 103 4.21 17.12 -10.67
C GLY A 103 5.49 17.91 -10.96
N LYS A 104 5.85 18.01 -12.24
CA LYS A 104 7.11 18.61 -12.72
C LYS A 104 7.37 20.08 -12.30
N GLU A 105 6.47 20.73 -11.55
CA GLU A 105 6.54 22.16 -11.24
C GLU A 105 6.68 22.50 -9.76
N THR A 106 6.58 21.51 -8.85
CA THR A 106 6.99 21.73 -7.47
C THR A 106 8.17 20.84 -7.13
N ALA A 107 9.37 21.42 -7.30
CA ALA A 107 10.60 20.94 -6.67
C ALA A 107 10.50 21.08 -5.14
N THR A 108 9.48 20.49 -4.52
CA THR A 108 9.50 20.22 -3.09
C THR A 108 10.43 19.04 -2.91
N SER A 109 11.71 19.35 -2.71
CA SER A 109 12.74 18.42 -2.27
C SER A 109 12.13 17.45 -1.26
N VAL A 110 12.25 16.14 -1.56
CA VAL A 110 11.82 15.10 -0.62
C VAL A 110 12.51 15.40 0.70
N SER A 111 11.72 15.64 1.75
CA SER A 111 12.30 15.97 3.05
C SER A 111 13.24 14.85 3.48
N PRO A 112 14.42 15.15 4.06
CA PRO A 112 15.34 14.13 4.55
C PRO A 112 14.66 13.09 5.45
N TRP A 113 13.64 13.51 6.21
CA TRP A 113 12.81 12.63 7.04
C TRP A 113 11.98 11.64 6.24
N THR A 114 11.39 12.06 5.12
CA THR A 114 10.60 11.16 4.25
C THR A 114 11.50 10.19 3.50
N ALA A 115 12.67 10.65 3.05
CA ALA A 115 13.68 9.79 2.44
C ALA A 115 14.22 8.74 3.44
N ALA A 116 14.52 9.16 4.68
CA ALA A 116 14.94 8.26 5.75
C ALA A 116 13.85 7.24 6.09
N PHE A 117 12.59 7.65 6.16
CA PHE A 117 11.47 6.74 6.42
C PHE A 117 11.24 5.74 5.27
N PHE A 118 11.44 6.17 4.02
CA PHE A 118 11.45 5.27 2.87
C PHE A 118 12.58 4.23 2.97
N ALA A 119 13.81 4.67 3.27
CA ALA A 119 14.95 3.77 3.44
C ALA A 119 14.72 2.77 4.59
N PHE A 120 14.15 3.23 5.72
CA PHE A 120 13.76 2.36 6.83
C PHE A 120 12.67 1.35 6.41
N THR A 121 11.69 1.79 5.63
CA THR A 121 10.65 0.90 5.10
C THR A 121 11.24 -0.13 4.14
N ALA A 122 12.15 0.26 3.26
CA ALA A 122 12.86 -0.65 2.38
C ALA A 122 13.68 -1.68 3.18
N ALA A 123 14.41 -1.23 4.20
CA ALA A 123 15.22 -2.09 5.06
C ALA A 123 14.34 -3.09 5.84
N THR A 124 13.22 -2.65 6.41
CA THR A 124 12.28 -3.56 7.10
C THR A 124 11.59 -4.52 6.14
N VAL A 125 11.26 -4.09 4.92
CA VAL A 125 10.74 -4.96 3.86
C VAL A 125 11.78 -5.97 3.39
N LEU A 126 13.08 -5.69 3.44
CA LEU A 126 14.13 -6.64 3.04
C LEU A 126 14.57 -7.58 4.17
N PHE A 127 14.78 -7.05 5.37
CA PHE A 127 15.40 -7.77 6.49
C PHE A 127 14.47 -8.01 7.68
N GLY A 128 13.41 -7.20 7.83
CA GLY A 128 12.50 -7.28 8.97
C GLY A 128 11.59 -8.51 8.97
N VAL A 129 10.88 -8.73 10.07
CA VAL A 129 9.92 -9.84 10.20
C VAL A 129 8.63 -9.54 9.43
N LYS A 130 7.98 -10.57 8.90
CA LYS A 130 6.95 -10.44 7.85
C LYS A 130 5.76 -9.57 8.25
N GLU A 131 5.22 -9.72 9.45
CA GLU A 131 4.05 -8.93 9.87
C GLU A 131 4.45 -7.51 10.31
N ILE A 132 5.65 -7.34 10.87
CA ILE A 132 6.20 -6.00 11.16
C ILE A 132 6.44 -5.22 9.86
N ALA A 133 7.05 -5.86 8.85
CA ALA A 133 7.31 -5.25 7.54
C ALA A 133 6.02 -4.81 6.83
N LYS A 134 4.95 -5.61 6.92
CA LYS A 134 3.61 -5.23 6.43
C LYS A 134 3.09 -3.95 7.09
N THR A 135 3.20 -3.87 8.41
CA THR A 135 2.68 -2.74 9.18
C THR A 135 3.49 -1.48 8.90
N VAL A 136 4.83 -1.58 8.87
CA VAL A 136 5.72 -0.46 8.52
C VAL A 136 5.44 0.03 7.11
N PHE A 137 5.25 -0.88 6.16
CA PHE A 137 4.88 -0.54 4.79
C PHE A 137 3.55 0.23 4.70
N LEU A 138 2.53 -0.24 5.43
CA LEU A 138 1.23 0.42 5.47
C LEU A 138 1.32 1.79 6.18
N LEU A 139 2.19 1.93 7.17
CA LEU A 139 2.50 3.21 7.81
C LEU A 139 3.19 4.18 6.86
N PHE A 140 4.19 3.72 6.10
CA PHE A 140 4.85 4.50 5.06
C PHE A 140 3.86 5.05 4.07
N PHE A 141 2.99 4.18 3.59
CA PHE A 141 1.93 4.56 2.67
C PHE A 141 0.99 5.63 3.26
N LEU A 142 0.51 5.43 4.49
CA LEU A 142 -0.33 6.41 5.20
C LEU A 142 0.38 7.75 5.39
N LEU A 143 1.67 7.73 5.73
CA LEU A 143 2.47 8.94 5.92
C LEU A 143 2.60 9.72 4.61
N VAL A 144 2.93 9.04 3.50
CA VAL A 144 3.04 9.67 2.18
C VAL A 144 1.71 10.30 1.77
N MET A 145 0.60 9.59 1.99
CA MET A 145 -0.74 10.12 1.73
C MET A 145 -1.06 11.35 2.57
N PHE A 146 -0.78 11.31 3.87
CA PHE A 146 -1.08 12.42 4.77
C PHE A 146 -0.25 13.67 4.42
N LEU A 147 1.05 13.49 4.17
CA LEU A 147 1.95 14.59 3.81
C LEU A 147 1.63 15.20 2.44
N ARG A 148 1.06 14.43 1.52
CA ARG A 148 0.72 14.87 0.15
C ARG A 148 -0.77 15.08 -0.09
N LEU A 149 -1.58 14.99 0.96
CA LEU A 149 -3.04 15.14 0.91
C LEU A 149 -3.44 16.49 0.32
N LYS A 150 -2.76 17.57 0.77
CA LYS A 150 -3.02 18.94 0.30
C LYS A 150 -2.70 19.09 -1.19
N LEU A 151 -1.57 18.58 -1.65
CA LEU A 151 -1.18 18.64 -3.06
C LEU A 151 -2.19 17.90 -3.96
N VAL A 152 -2.58 16.68 -3.57
CA VAL A 152 -3.52 15.87 -4.35
C VAL A 152 -4.93 16.45 -4.27
N SER A 153 -5.32 17.02 -3.14
CA SER A 153 -6.57 17.77 -2.96
C SER A 153 -6.61 19.01 -3.84
N ASP A 154 -5.53 19.78 -3.89
CA ASP A 154 -5.47 20.97 -4.72
C ASP A 154 -5.59 20.56 -6.18
N ALA A 155 -4.87 19.53 -6.62
CA ALA A 155 -4.86 19.11 -8.02
C ALA A 155 -6.10 18.34 -8.51
N MET A 156 -6.66 17.43 -7.71
CA MET A 156 -7.75 16.52 -8.11
C MET A 156 -9.05 16.75 -7.35
N GLY A 157 -9.07 17.69 -6.40
CA GLY A 157 -10.24 17.97 -5.56
C GLY A 157 -10.73 16.74 -4.79
N ILE A 158 -12.04 16.58 -4.72
CA ILE A 158 -12.70 15.49 -3.98
C ILE A 158 -12.37 14.09 -4.55
N PHE A 159 -12.02 14.02 -5.84
CA PHE A 159 -11.68 12.75 -6.50
C PHE A 159 -10.32 12.21 -6.06
N GLY A 160 -9.37 13.10 -5.75
CA GLY A 160 -8.08 12.70 -5.16
C GLY A 160 -8.26 12.00 -3.81
N TYR A 161 -9.13 12.54 -2.95
CA TYR A 161 -9.50 11.89 -1.69
C TYR A 161 -10.18 10.54 -1.89
N ALA A 162 -11.12 10.45 -2.84
CA ALA A 162 -11.81 9.21 -3.15
C ALA A 162 -10.84 8.12 -3.67
N ALA A 163 -9.91 8.49 -4.56
CA ALA A 163 -8.88 7.60 -5.08
C ALA A 163 -8.00 7.05 -3.96
N PHE A 164 -7.61 7.92 -3.02
CA PHE A 164 -6.81 7.59 -1.86
C PHE A 164 -7.53 6.66 -0.87
N LEU A 165 -8.79 6.95 -0.53
CA LEU A 165 -9.60 6.10 0.34
C LEU A 165 -9.83 4.71 -0.28
N CYS A 166 -10.11 4.66 -1.58
CA CYS A 166 -10.24 3.40 -2.30
C CYS A 166 -8.91 2.61 -2.29
N MET A 167 -7.77 3.30 -2.44
CA MET A 167 -6.47 2.65 -2.38
C MET A 167 -6.18 2.06 -0.99
N LEU A 168 -6.44 2.82 0.09
CA LEU A 168 -6.32 2.35 1.47
C LEU A 168 -7.23 1.14 1.74
N ALA A 169 -8.49 1.21 1.32
CA ALA A 169 -9.44 0.12 1.47
C ALA A 169 -8.96 -1.13 0.70
N GLY A 170 -8.46 -0.96 -0.52
CA GLY A 170 -7.86 -2.03 -1.33
C GLY A 170 -6.70 -2.70 -0.61
N PHE A 171 -5.74 -1.92 -0.11
CA PHE A 171 -4.58 -2.45 0.62
C PHE A 171 -4.94 -3.10 1.94
N TYR A 172 -5.85 -2.51 2.73
CA TYR A 172 -6.31 -3.10 3.97
C TYR A 172 -6.99 -4.47 3.74
N LEU A 173 -7.84 -4.56 2.72
CA LEU A 173 -8.53 -5.79 2.35
C LEU A 173 -7.59 -6.87 1.79
N GLN A 174 -6.50 -6.47 1.11
CA GLN A 174 -5.49 -7.39 0.58
C GLN A 174 -4.42 -7.80 1.61
N GLY A 175 -4.04 -6.90 2.54
CA GLY A 175 -2.86 -7.04 3.41
C GLY A 175 -3.06 -7.89 4.67
N SER A 176 -4.31 -8.13 5.10
CA SER A 176 -4.69 -8.92 6.28
C SER A 176 -3.66 -8.86 7.43
N ILE A 177 -3.55 -7.72 8.11
CA ILE A 177 -2.69 -7.59 9.28
C ILE A 177 -3.18 -8.54 10.38
N ASN A 178 -2.30 -9.41 10.87
CA ASN A 178 -2.61 -10.30 11.97
C ASN A 178 -1.90 -9.84 13.24
N VAL A 179 -2.63 -9.09 14.08
CA VAL A 179 -2.11 -8.50 15.32
C VAL A 179 -1.52 -9.55 16.27
N ARG A 180 -2.12 -10.75 16.32
CA ARG A 180 -1.58 -11.85 17.14
C ARG A 180 -0.21 -12.31 16.64
N LYS A 181 -0.08 -12.52 15.34
CA LYS A 181 1.23 -12.89 14.74
C LYS A 181 2.26 -11.78 14.89
N MET A 182 1.86 -10.52 14.74
CA MET A 182 2.74 -9.37 14.97
C MET A 182 3.26 -9.34 16.40
N ARG A 183 2.39 -9.59 17.40
CA ARG A 183 2.79 -9.72 18.81
C ARG A 183 3.77 -10.88 19.02
N ASP A 184 3.47 -12.04 18.45
CA ASP A 184 4.32 -13.23 18.61
C ASP A 184 5.71 -12.99 17.96
N GLU A 185 5.76 -12.34 16.79
CA GLU A 185 7.01 -11.90 16.14
C GLU A 185 7.79 -10.87 17.00
N TRP A 186 7.08 -9.95 17.66
CA TRP A 186 7.69 -8.97 18.57
C TRP A 186 8.27 -9.62 19.83
N LEU A 187 7.54 -10.57 20.43
CA LEU A 187 7.99 -11.34 21.59
C LEU A 187 9.22 -12.19 21.26
N TYR A 188 9.27 -12.74 20.04
CA TYR A 188 10.45 -13.44 19.53
C TYR A 188 11.67 -12.52 19.42
N LEU A 189 11.52 -11.34 18.81
CA LEU A 189 12.62 -10.37 18.67
C LEU A 189 13.14 -9.84 20.01
N THR A 190 12.27 -9.76 21.03
CA THR A 190 12.63 -9.27 22.37
C THR A 190 13.15 -10.37 23.31
N GLY A 191 13.31 -11.61 22.82
CA GLY A 191 13.80 -12.73 23.63
C GLY A 191 12.81 -13.23 24.68
N LYS A 192 11.55 -12.79 24.64
CA LYS A 192 10.48 -13.18 25.58
C LYS A 192 9.65 -14.37 25.07
N GLU A 193 10.29 -15.31 24.39
CA GLU A 193 9.63 -16.46 23.76
C GLU A 193 8.86 -17.33 24.77
N ASN A 194 9.30 -17.37 26.03
CA ASN A 194 8.63 -18.10 27.10
C ASN A 194 7.19 -17.60 27.39
N GLN A 195 6.88 -16.33 27.12
CA GLN A 195 5.52 -15.79 27.26
C GLN A 195 4.58 -16.24 26.13
N ILE A 196 5.11 -16.64 24.98
CA ILE A 196 4.32 -17.15 23.85
C ILE A 196 3.71 -18.52 24.20
N LYS A 197 4.47 -19.38 24.89
CA LYS A 197 4.03 -20.73 25.31
C LYS A 197 3.01 -20.73 26.44
N LEU A 198 3.02 -19.71 27.30
CA LEU A 198 2.10 -19.59 28.44
C LEU A 198 0.69 -19.15 28.02
N GLU A 199 0.57 -18.33 26.98
CA GLU A 199 -0.72 -17.79 26.52
C GLU A 199 -1.34 -18.49 25.30
N SER A 200 -0.60 -19.35 24.60
CA SER A 200 -1.20 -20.22 23.59
C SER A 200 -1.93 -21.36 24.31
N PRO A 201 -3.29 -21.38 24.37
CA PRO A 201 -3.98 -22.54 24.92
C PRO A 201 -3.52 -23.75 24.13
N LYS A 202 -3.01 -24.77 24.84
CA LYS A 202 -2.83 -26.11 24.31
C LYS A 202 -4.15 -26.43 23.60
N ILE A 203 -4.13 -26.50 22.27
CA ILE A 203 -5.18 -27.20 21.55
C ILE A 203 -4.99 -28.63 21.99
N GLU A 204 -5.72 -28.98 23.04
CA GLU A 204 -5.86 -30.31 23.57
C GLU A 204 -6.22 -31.18 22.37
N LYS A 205 -5.31 -32.07 22.00
CA LYS A 205 -5.63 -33.19 21.13
C LYS A 205 -6.68 -33.99 21.90
N SER A 206 -7.95 -33.75 21.65
CA SER A 206 -8.97 -34.70 22.08
C SER A 206 -8.76 -35.97 21.23
N PRO A 207 -8.77 -37.15 21.86
CA PRO A 207 -8.65 -38.43 21.17
C PRO A 207 -9.71 -38.63 20.08
#